data_AF-A0AAX3X2N3-F1
#
_entry.id   AF-A0AAX3X2N3-F1
#
_cell.length_a   1.000
_cell.length_b   1.000
_cell.length_c   1.000
_cell.angle_alpha   90.00
_cell.angle_beta   90.00
_cell.angle_gamma   90.00
#
_symmetry.space_group_name_H-M   'P 1'
#
loop_
_entity.id
_entity.type
_entity.pdbx_description
1 polymer ?
#
loop_
_entity_poly.entity_id
_entity_poly.type
_entity_poly.pdbx_seq_one_letter_code
_entity_poly.pdbx_strand_id
1 'polypeptide(L)'
;MPFSSGRQTVVENILGNRLASLIGFGSTVDLVPLVNNTINLTGLLSEAFTVPRDGKITAISASYNALAGQVESGSVTIRAQIFHAPVGSNTFTGTSASVDLVPSITEPIPVGLLVFASATIPPVPVTAGDRLLMVFYISSVPGETAVDIIIGNASAGINIV
;
A
#
# COMPACT_ATOMS: atom_id res chain seq x y z
N MET A 1 -1.27 15.27 0.87
CA MET A 1 -1.11 14.52 2.13
C MET A 1 0.04 13.53 1.98
N PRO A 2 1.12 13.66 2.75
CA PRO A 2 2.26 12.75 2.73
C PRO A 2 2.07 11.56 3.69
N PHE A 3 2.74 10.45 3.39
CA PHE A 3 2.85 9.24 4.22
C PHE A 3 4.31 8.76 4.20
N SER A 4 4.78 8.22 5.32
CA SER A 4 6.13 7.69 5.49
C SER A 4 6.11 6.56 6.52
N SER A 5 6.79 5.45 6.24
CA SER A 5 6.80 4.28 7.12
C SER A 5 7.59 4.49 8.43
N GLY A 6 8.59 5.39 8.43
CA GLY A 6 9.51 5.66 9.56
C GLY A 6 10.34 4.48 10.08
N ARG A 7 10.01 3.26 9.67
CA ARG A 7 10.70 1.98 9.90
C ARG A 7 10.59 1.14 8.63
N GLN A 8 11.28 0.00 8.61
CA GLN A 8 11.14 -0.98 7.54
C GLN A 8 9.70 -1.53 7.51
N THR A 9 9.16 -1.69 6.31
CA THR A 9 7.89 -2.34 6.01
C THR A 9 8.14 -3.75 5.51
N VAL A 10 7.14 -4.62 5.67
CA VAL A 10 7.15 -5.99 5.14
C VAL A 10 5.87 -6.23 4.35
N VAL A 11 6.02 -6.62 3.09
CA VAL A 11 4.89 -7.06 2.24
C VAL A 11 5.14 -8.49 1.79
N GLU A 12 4.10 -9.32 1.86
CA GLU A 12 4.19 -10.73 1.50
C GLU A 12 3.04 -11.16 0.59
N ASN A 13 3.32 -12.16 -0.22
CA ASN A 13 2.31 -12.97 -0.89
C ASN A 13 2.61 -14.43 -0.61
N ILE A 14 1.68 -15.12 0.05
CA ILE A 14 1.82 -16.53 0.42
C ILE A 14 0.67 -17.29 -0.24
N LEU A 15 0.98 -18.03 -1.31
CA LEU A 15 0.00 -18.86 -2.01
C LEU A 15 -1.26 -18.06 -2.43
N GLY A 16 -1.04 -16.84 -2.94
CA GLY A 16 -2.09 -15.90 -3.36
C GLY A 16 -2.70 -15.07 -2.22
N ASN A 17 -2.37 -15.37 -0.96
CA ASN A 17 -2.80 -14.55 0.18
C ASN A 17 -1.83 -13.39 0.38
N ARG A 18 -2.35 -12.18 0.27
CA ARG A 18 -1.56 -10.95 0.38
C ARG A 18 -1.55 -10.46 1.82
N LEU A 19 -0.35 -10.22 2.34
CA LEU A 19 -0.13 -9.52 3.59
C LEU A 19 0.48 -8.15 3.26
N ALA A 20 -0.29 -7.12 3.58
CA ALA A 20 0.03 -5.74 3.23
C ALA A 20 0.73 -5.01 4.38
N SER A 21 1.42 -3.93 4.03
CA SER A 21 1.96 -2.96 4.98
C SER A 21 1.16 -1.66 4.91
N LEU A 22 0.81 -1.14 6.08
CA LEU A 22 0.08 0.12 6.25
C LEU A 22 1.08 1.17 6.70
N ILE A 23 1.16 2.31 6.01
CA ILE A 23 2.08 3.39 6.39
C ILE A 23 1.34 4.67 6.75
N GLY A 24 1.90 5.39 7.72
CA GLY A 24 1.32 6.61 8.27
C GLY A 24 2.30 7.77 8.36
N PHE A 25 2.44 8.35 9.55
CA PHE A 25 3.21 9.58 9.80
C PHE A 25 4.55 9.29 10.46
N GLY A 26 5.32 8.36 9.90
CA GLY A 26 6.57 7.84 10.49
C GLY A 26 6.39 6.53 11.26
N SER A 27 5.30 5.82 11.01
CA SER A 27 4.96 4.52 11.59
C SER A 27 4.44 3.57 10.52
N THR A 28 4.49 2.27 10.84
CA THR A 28 4.03 1.19 9.98
C THR A 28 3.34 0.10 10.78
N VAL A 29 2.32 -0.51 10.19
CA VAL A 29 1.69 -1.75 10.65
C VAL A 29 1.81 -2.78 9.52
N ASP A 30 2.67 -3.78 9.72
CA ASP A 30 3.00 -4.77 8.70
C ASP A 30 2.14 -6.04 8.80
N LEU A 31 2.21 -6.84 7.74
CA LEU A 31 1.60 -8.16 7.65
C LEU A 31 0.08 -8.17 7.89
N VAL A 32 -0.60 -7.10 7.46
CA VAL A 32 -2.05 -6.97 7.58
C VAL A 32 -2.73 -7.75 6.45
N PRO A 33 -3.61 -8.73 6.76
CA PRO A 33 -4.28 -9.51 5.73
C PRO A 33 -5.14 -8.64 4.82
N LEU A 34 -4.90 -8.75 3.51
CA LEU A 34 -5.69 -8.12 2.47
C LEU A 34 -6.56 -9.17 1.79
N VAL A 35 -7.87 -9.14 2.04
CA VAL A 35 -8.82 -10.13 1.51
C VAL A 35 -9.85 -9.42 0.65
N ASN A 36 -9.98 -9.84 -0.61
CA ASN A 36 -10.95 -9.26 -1.56
C ASN A 36 -10.88 -7.73 -1.66
N ASN A 37 -9.67 -7.17 -1.66
CA ASN A 37 -9.44 -5.71 -1.68
C ASN A 37 -10.03 -4.97 -0.45
N THR A 38 -10.13 -5.66 0.68
CA THR A 38 -10.65 -5.14 1.95
C THR A 38 -9.70 -5.46 3.11
N ILE A 39 -9.62 -4.54 4.07
CA ILE A 39 -8.87 -4.67 5.33
C ILE A 39 -9.79 -4.30 6.49
N ASN A 40 -9.89 -5.15 7.52
CA ASN A 40 -10.66 -4.84 8.73
C ASN A 40 -9.70 -4.64 9.91
N LEU A 41 -9.71 -3.43 10.48
CA LEU A 41 -8.85 -3.04 11.60
C LEU A 41 -9.59 -2.98 12.95
N THR A 42 -10.72 -3.66 13.08
CA THR A 42 -11.47 -3.69 14.35
C THR A 42 -10.62 -4.30 15.45
N GLY A 43 -10.28 -3.50 16.47
CA GLY A 43 -9.42 -3.92 17.58
C GLY A 43 -7.93 -4.00 17.26
N LEU A 44 -7.51 -3.50 16.09
CA LEU A 44 -6.12 -3.48 15.64
C LEU A 44 -5.56 -2.06 15.57
N LEU A 45 -4.23 -1.94 15.49
CA LEU A 45 -3.56 -0.68 15.20
C LEU A 45 -3.95 -0.18 13.81
N SER A 46 -4.01 1.14 13.65
CA SER A 46 -4.41 1.78 12.40
C SER A 46 -3.53 2.99 12.12
N GLU A 47 -3.04 3.05 10.89
CA GLU A 47 -2.32 4.21 10.33
C GLU A 47 -3.26 5.14 9.55
N ALA A 48 -4.58 4.97 9.70
CA ALA A 48 -5.56 5.76 8.98
C ALA A 48 -5.72 7.16 9.56
N PHE A 49 -5.92 8.16 8.71
CA PHE A 49 -6.33 9.50 9.14
C PHE A 49 -7.77 9.79 8.76
N THR A 50 -8.39 10.70 9.49
CA THR A 50 -9.76 11.17 9.23
C THR A 50 -9.76 12.37 8.28
N VAL A 51 -10.61 12.31 7.26
CA VAL A 51 -10.81 13.36 6.27
C VAL A 51 -11.54 14.54 6.92
N PRO A 52 -10.98 15.76 6.92
CA PRO A 52 -11.57 16.89 7.65
C PRO A 52 -12.69 17.62 6.89
N ARG A 53 -12.78 17.41 5.57
CA ARG A 53 -13.74 18.06 4.67
C ARG A 53 -13.98 17.22 3.43
N ASP A 54 -15.12 17.41 2.78
CA ASP A 54 -15.36 16.82 1.47
C ASP A 54 -14.28 17.24 0.47
N GLY A 55 -13.91 16.31 -0.41
CA GLY A 55 -12.87 16.53 -1.40
C GLY A 55 -12.76 15.38 -2.39
N LYS A 56 -11.78 15.47 -3.27
CA LYS A 56 -11.50 14.39 -4.23
C LYS A 56 -10.01 14.08 -4.30
N ILE A 57 -9.68 12.79 -4.20
CA ILE A 57 -8.32 12.31 -4.47
C ILE A 57 -8.10 12.34 -5.97
N THR A 58 -7.09 13.08 -6.42
CA THR A 58 -6.85 13.35 -7.86
C THR A 58 -5.48 12.92 -8.34
N ALA A 59 -4.54 12.67 -7.43
CA ALA A 59 -3.23 12.15 -7.76
C ALA A 59 -2.66 11.32 -6.61
N ILE A 60 -1.78 10.39 -6.97
CA ILE A 60 -1.02 9.55 -6.05
C ILE A 60 0.41 9.41 -6.58
N SER A 61 1.37 9.46 -5.67
CA SER A 61 2.78 9.15 -5.93
C SER A 61 3.28 8.27 -4.81
N ALA A 62 4.12 7.28 -5.14
CA ALA A 62 4.68 6.38 -4.16
C ALA A 62 6.07 5.90 -4.58
N SER A 63 6.92 5.67 -3.58
CA SER A 63 8.20 4.99 -3.73
C SER A 63 8.36 3.89 -2.70
N TYR A 64 9.13 2.88 -3.07
CA TYR A 64 9.55 1.81 -2.18
C TYR A 64 11.03 1.53 -2.40
N ASN A 65 11.81 1.53 -1.33
CA ASN A 65 13.23 1.19 -1.34
C ASN A 65 13.40 -0.21 -0.76
N ALA A 66 13.55 -1.21 -1.62
CA ALA A 66 13.73 -2.60 -1.21
C ALA A 66 15.14 -2.80 -0.64
N LEU A 67 15.22 -3.49 0.48
CA LEU A 67 16.46 -3.72 1.23
C LEU A 67 16.81 -5.21 1.31
N ALA A 68 15.79 -6.06 1.37
CA ALA A 68 15.92 -7.51 1.41
C ALA A 68 14.60 -8.14 0.98
N GLY A 69 14.60 -9.46 0.79
CA GLY A 69 13.41 -10.21 0.44
C GLY A 69 13.75 -11.52 -0.25
N GLN A 70 12.71 -12.14 -0.77
CA GLN A 70 12.79 -13.30 -1.63
C GLN A 70 11.66 -13.21 -2.65
N VAL A 71 11.98 -13.42 -3.92
CA VAL A 71 11.02 -13.67 -5.00
C VAL A 71 11.24 -15.09 -5.51
N GLU A 72 10.23 -15.96 -5.42
CA GLU A 72 10.40 -17.38 -5.72
C GLU A 72 10.60 -17.64 -7.23
N SER A 73 9.89 -16.90 -8.08
CA SER A 73 10.05 -16.96 -9.53
C SER A 73 9.61 -15.67 -10.21
N GLY A 74 10.11 -15.42 -11.43
CA GLY A 74 9.72 -14.28 -12.27
C GLY A 74 9.97 -12.91 -11.62
N SER A 75 8.99 -12.01 -11.71
CA SER A 75 9.06 -10.68 -11.10
C SER A 75 7.79 -10.35 -10.31
N VAL A 76 7.94 -9.59 -9.23
CA VAL A 76 6.84 -9.08 -8.42
C VAL A 76 6.71 -7.58 -8.57
N THR A 77 5.48 -7.08 -8.46
CA THR A 77 5.19 -5.65 -8.48
C THR A 77 4.60 -5.24 -7.15
N ILE A 78 5.17 -4.20 -6.53
CA ILE A 78 4.59 -3.56 -5.37
C ILE A 78 3.57 -2.54 -5.85
N ARG A 79 2.38 -2.53 -5.24
CA ARG A 79 1.36 -1.52 -5.45
C ARG A 79 1.19 -0.67 -4.20
N ALA A 80 1.10 0.63 -4.40
CA ALA A 80 0.58 1.57 -3.41
C ALA A 80 -0.87 1.91 -3.76
N GLN A 81 -1.77 1.83 -2.80
CA GLN A 81 -3.20 2.08 -3.01
C GLN A 81 -3.81 2.75 -1.79
N ILE A 82 -4.73 3.68 -2.04
CA ILE A 82 -5.58 4.23 -0.99
C ILE A 82 -6.74 3.30 -0.72
N PHE A 83 -6.92 2.99 0.56
CA PHE A 83 -8.11 2.34 1.07
C PHE A 83 -8.95 3.35 1.85
N HIS A 84 -10.27 3.19 1.74
CA HIS A 84 -11.26 4.10 2.31
C HIS A 84 -12.20 3.33 3.24
N ALA A 85 -12.53 3.93 4.39
CA ALA A 85 -13.60 3.47 5.26
C ALA A 85 -14.59 4.63 5.50
N PRO A 86 -15.91 4.40 5.39
CA PRO A 86 -16.91 5.42 5.70
C PRO A 86 -16.91 5.76 7.20
N VAL A 87 -17.53 6.91 7.54
CA VAL A 87 -17.73 7.35 8.92
C VAL A 87 -18.26 6.21 9.81
N GLY A 88 -17.60 5.97 10.95
CA GLY A 88 -18.00 4.94 11.91
C GLY A 88 -17.55 3.51 11.57
N SER A 89 -16.80 3.31 10.49
CA SER A 89 -16.29 1.98 10.08
C SER A 89 -14.81 1.79 10.41
N ASN A 90 -14.45 0.53 10.70
CA ASN A 90 -13.06 0.03 10.72
C ASN A 90 -12.75 -0.92 9.55
N THR A 91 -13.69 -1.04 8.61
CA THR A 91 -13.53 -1.84 7.38
C THR A 91 -13.19 -0.90 6.23
N PHE A 92 -11.99 -1.08 5.71
CA PHE A 92 -11.39 -0.29 4.65
C PHE A 92 -11.45 -1.06 3.33
N THR A 93 -11.91 -0.42 2.26
CA THR A 93 -11.95 -1.00 0.90
C THR A 93 -11.03 -0.23 -0.02
N GLY A 94 -10.26 -0.94 -0.84
CA GLY A 94 -9.32 -0.33 -1.77
C GLY A 94 -10.04 0.47 -2.85
N THR A 95 -9.63 1.73 -3.03
CA THR A 95 -10.18 2.65 -4.02
C THR A 95 -9.50 2.49 -5.39
N SER A 96 -9.94 3.22 -6.41
CA SER A 96 -9.23 3.30 -7.70
C SER A 96 -7.96 4.16 -7.64
N ALA A 97 -7.67 4.82 -6.51
CA ALA A 97 -6.45 5.60 -6.34
C ALA A 97 -5.27 4.67 -5.99
N SER A 98 -4.57 4.21 -7.03
CA SER A 98 -3.43 3.30 -6.91
C SER A 98 -2.36 3.54 -7.97
N VAL A 99 -1.13 3.13 -7.67
CA VAL A 99 -0.02 3.03 -8.64
C VAL A 99 0.73 1.73 -8.43
N ASP A 100 1.09 1.08 -9.54
CA ASP A 100 2.04 -0.03 -9.57
C ASP A 100 3.46 0.56 -9.72
N LEU A 101 4.35 0.19 -8.82
CA LEU A 101 5.70 0.73 -8.78
C LEU A 101 6.58 0.04 -9.82
N VAL A 102 7.41 0.82 -10.51
CA VAL A 102 8.35 0.31 -11.50
C VAL A 102 9.79 0.68 -11.14
N PRO A 103 10.79 -0.13 -11.53
CA PRO A 103 10.67 -1.44 -12.20
C PRO A 103 10.07 -2.53 -11.29
N SER A 104 9.57 -3.62 -11.87
CA SER A 104 9.22 -4.82 -11.10
C SER A 104 10.47 -5.43 -10.45
N ILE A 105 10.33 -6.09 -9.30
CA ILE A 105 11.41 -6.64 -8.50
C ILE A 105 11.64 -8.10 -8.88
N THR A 106 12.90 -8.48 -9.11
CA THR A 106 13.35 -9.83 -9.44
C THR A 106 14.48 -10.26 -8.51
N GLU A 107 14.70 -11.57 -8.37
CA GLU A 107 15.93 -12.07 -7.76
C GLU A 107 17.16 -11.88 -8.68
N PRO A 108 18.36 -11.64 -8.11
CA PRO A 108 18.59 -11.25 -6.73
C PRO A 108 18.11 -9.81 -6.47
N ILE A 109 17.47 -9.56 -5.33
CA ILE A 109 17.00 -8.20 -4.97
C ILE A 109 18.20 -7.31 -4.62
N PRO A 110 18.50 -6.23 -5.39
CA PRO A 110 19.57 -5.32 -5.04
C PRO A 110 19.20 -4.54 -3.77
N VAL A 111 20.12 -4.49 -2.80
CA VAL A 111 19.93 -3.67 -1.60
C VAL A 111 19.83 -2.21 -2.01
N GLY A 112 18.76 -1.54 -1.59
CA GLY A 112 18.47 -0.16 -1.92
C GLY A 112 17.82 0.02 -3.29
N LEU A 113 17.29 -1.03 -3.93
CA LEU A 113 16.52 -0.91 -5.16
C LEU A 113 15.32 0.01 -4.92
N LEU A 114 15.32 1.17 -5.58
CA LEU A 114 14.25 2.14 -5.52
C LEU A 114 13.27 1.92 -6.68
N VAL A 115 12.03 1.61 -6.35
CA VAL A 115 10.91 1.55 -7.29
C VAL A 115 9.97 2.73 -7.03
N PHE A 116 9.39 3.29 -8.08
CA PHE A 116 8.57 4.50 -8.00
C PHE A 116 7.46 4.51 -9.05
N ALA A 117 6.36 5.17 -8.71
CA ALA A 117 5.35 5.57 -9.69
C ALA A 117 4.56 6.79 -9.21
N SER A 118 3.98 7.51 -10.18
CA SER A 118 3.09 8.64 -9.93
C SER A 118 2.03 8.69 -11.03
N ALA A 119 0.80 9.03 -10.65
CA ALA A 119 -0.30 9.15 -11.57
C ALA A 119 -1.28 10.26 -11.15
N THR A 120 -1.77 11.00 -12.14
CA THR A 120 -3.07 11.68 -12.06
C THR A 120 -4.15 10.64 -12.33
N ILE A 121 -5.20 10.61 -11.51
CA ILE A 121 -6.22 9.56 -11.53
C ILE A 121 -7.62 10.17 -11.71
N PRO A 122 -8.60 9.37 -12.19
CA PRO A 122 -10.00 9.73 -12.08
C PRO A 122 -10.35 10.10 -10.62
N PRO A 123 -11.05 11.22 -10.37
CA PRO A 123 -11.29 11.69 -9.02
C PRO A 123 -12.04 10.68 -8.14
N VAL A 124 -11.47 10.33 -6.98
CA VAL A 124 -12.15 9.51 -5.95
C VAL A 124 -12.76 10.42 -4.90
N PRO A 125 -14.09 10.48 -4.76
CA PRO A 125 -14.73 11.34 -3.77
C PRO A 125 -14.47 10.83 -2.35
N VAL A 126 -14.27 11.77 -1.44
CA VAL A 126 -14.18 11.53 0.00
C VAL A 126 -15.03 12.55 0.73
N THR A 127 -15.63 12.13 1.83
CA THR A 127 -16.51 12.98 2.66
C THR A 127 -15.89 13.25 4.02
N ALA A 128 -16.30 14.34 4.66
CA ALA A 128 -15.84 14.66 6.01
C ALA A 128 -16.16 13.50 6.99
N GLY A 129 -15.15 13.08 7.75
CA GLY A 129 -15.24 11.97 8.69
C GLY A 129 -14.86 10.60 8.10
N ASP A 130 -14.75 10.46 6.78
CA ASP A 130 -14.19 9.26 6.17
C ASP A 130 -12.75 9.03 6.65
N ARG A 131 -12.30 7.78 6.60
CA ARG A 131 -10.94 7.42 6.99
C ARG A 131 -10.19 6.89 5.79
N LEU A 132 -8.95 7.34 5.62
CA LEU A 132 -8.09 6.93 4.52
C LEU A 132 -6.83 6.26 5.04
N LEU A 133 -6.41 5.22 4.33
CA LEU A 133 -5.26 4.38 4.67
C LEU A 133 -4.38 4.20 3.43
N MET A 134 -3.07 4.38 3.58
CA MET A 134 -2.11 4.08 2.53
C MET A 134 -1.59 2.65 2.69
N VAL A 135 -1.79 1.82 1.67
CA VAL A 135 -1.51 0.38 1.72
C VAL A 135 -0.51 0.01 0.64
N PHE A 136 0.58 -0.64 1.04
CA PHE A 136 1.54 -1.26 0.15
C PHE A 136 1.37 -2.78 0.18
N TYR A 137 1.31 -3.41 -0.99
CA TYR A 137 1.21 -4.87 -1.10
C TYR A 137 1.75 -5.38 -2.44
N ILE A 138 2.02 -6.68 -2.54
CA ILE A 138 2.41 -7.32 -3.81
C ILE A 138 1.16 -7.50 -4.68
N SER A 139 1.07 -6.75 -5.80
CA SER A 139 -0.12 -6.73 -6.66
C SER A 139 -0.11 -7.77 -7.77
N SER A 140 1.07 -8.18 -8.21
CA SER A 140 1.25 -9.21 -9.21
C SER A 140 2.32 -10.19 -8.75
N VAL A 141 1.99 -11.47 -8.85
CA VAL A 141 2.96 -12.56 -8.76
C VAL A 141 2.88 -13.38 -10.05
N PRO A 142 4.00 -13.93 -10.53
CA PRO A 142 4.03 -14.72 -11.76
C PRO A 142 3.37 -16.11 -11.59
N GLY A 143 2.95 -16.47 -10.37
CA GLY A 143 2.14 -17.64 -10.08
C GLY A 143 1.46 -17.56 -8.72
N GLU A 144 0.23 -18.05 -8.61
CA GLU A 144 -0.59 -18.06 -7.39
C GLU A 144 -0.03 -18.98 -6.28
N THR A 145 1.00 -19.77 -6.57
CA THR A 145 1.65 -20.69 -5.63
C THR A 145 2.96 -20.16 -5.07
N ALA A 146 3.35 -18.93 -5.41
CA ALA A 146 4.60 -18.36 -4.95
C ALA A 146 4.53 -17.90 -3.49
N VAL A 147 5.68 -17.98 -2.79
CA VAL A 147 5.94 -17.32 -1.51
C VAL A 147 6.96 -16.22 -1.72
N ASP A 148 6.46 -14.99 -1.78
CA ASP A 148 7.27 -13.80 -2.01
C ASP A 148 7.21 -12.88 -0.78
N ILE A 149 8.37 -12.34 -0.39
CA ILE A 149 8.51 -11.38 0.71
C ILE A 149 9.41 -10.24 0.27
N ILE A 150 9.00 -9.00 0.48
CA ILE A 150 9.83 -7.83 0.24
C ILE A 150 9.88 -6.98 1.51
N ILE A 151 11.10 -6.62 1.92
CA ILE A 151 11.39 -5.79 3.09
C ILE A 151 12.07 -4.51 2.62
N GLY A 152 11.61 -3.35 3.09
CA GLY A 152 12.10 -2.07 2.59
C GLY A 152 11.54 -0.86 3.29
N ASN A 153 11.78 0.33 2.76
CA ASN A 153 11.19 1.58 3.26
C ASN A 153 10.18 2.13 2.26
N ALA A 154 9.03 2.61 2.74
CA ALA A 154 7.95 3.09 1.89
C ALA A 154 7.62 4.55 2.17
N SER A 155 7.31 5.29 1.09
CA SER A 155 6.85 6.67 1.15
C SER A 155 5.78 6.89 0.10
N ALA A 156 4.78 7.71 0.41
CA ALA A 156 3.74 8.03 -0.56
C ALA A 156 3.16 9.43 -0.32
N GLY A 157 2.40 9.90 -1.30
CA GLY A 157 1.64 11.12 -1.19
C GLY A 157 0.41 11.09 -2.08
N ILE A 158 -0.67 11.72 -1.60
CA ILE A 158 -1.88 11.95 -2.39
C ILE A 158 -2.25 13.42 -2.47
N ASN A 159 -2.88 13.81 -3.57
CA ASN A 159 -3.49 15.12 -3.73
C ASN A 159 -5.00 15.03 -3.46
N ILE A 160 -5.51 15.86 -2.54
CA ILE A 160 -6.94 16.01 -2.26
C ILE A 160 -7.30 17.47 -2.48
N VAL A 161 -8.26 17.72 -3.37
CA VAL A 161 -8.76 19.06 -3.69
C VAL A 161 -10.20 19.23 -3.23
#